data_AF-A0A819FCV4-F1
#
_entry.id   AF-A0A819FCV4-F1
#
_cell.length_a   1.000
_cell.length_b   1.000
_cell.length_c   1.000
_cell.angle_alpha   90.00
_cell.angle_beta   90.00
_cell.angle_gamma   90.00
#
_symmetry.space_group_name_H-M   'P 1'
#
loop_
_entity.id
_entity.type
_entity.pdbx_description
1 polymer ?
#
loop_
_entity_poly.entity_id
_entity_poly.type
_entity_poly.pdbx_seq_one_letter_code
_entity_poly.pdbx_strand_id
1 'polypeptide(L)'
;MMNCLIPFQVLNPAIINQEHTSSKFIEQVKRSHPDNYFKIMANKNSFRDIKIQERQHIQWFIASERLEITVQVKFTPDDSHGKMEVLSLANKVSVERHTIEGEFETLSSGILTIEVNNEKRLADRVVWFRVKQASLSKSHLFEGIFNMIYSSACGGNDRIATERDLATVLERAFHFIDSLLNGRMKLKDMVDLKAIFCNKNINVRDEVKKLFSYRLIANANNQQEPANNIEATEQEIKQVCEWLQIYQYYSYINIIVTCVQRFNIISNENADETISSIIQISDENCSLREITERYRNLKQRFRKLTNQHLQLIKTASECSNVIQMMEKAELYTTHGRRRFQELRDNLTTQFQLQERNNMILNSWIIIYGLCEPFTMKARTLEDFVDSVAKLPYFEDTPVTHMQSK
;
A
#
# COMPACT_ATOMS: atom_id res chain seq x y z
N MET A 1 -21.14 -6.56 -13.36
CA MET A 1 -20.62 -6.16 -12.03
C MET A 1 -19.21 -6.71 -11.88
N MET A 2 -18.24 -5.88 -11.48
CA MET A 2 -16.79 -6.09 -11.60
C MET A 2 -16.22 -7.20 -10.72
N ASN A 3 -15.07 -7.81 -11.06
CA ASN A 3 -14.30 -8.65 -10.12
C ASN A 3 -13.59 -7.86 -9.01
N CYS A 4 -13.59 -6.52 -9.09
CA CYS A 4 -13.30 -5.63 -7.97
C CYS A 4 -14.46 -5.59 -6.94
N LEU A 5 -15.62 -6.11 -7.34
CA LEU A 5 -16.83 -6.33 -6.56
C LEU A 5 -17.18 -7.82 -6.50
N ILE A 6 -16.31 -8.74 -6.96
CA ILE A 6 -16.51 -10.15 -6.65
C ILE A 6 -16.11 -10.27 -5.19
N PRO A 7 -17.07 -10.43 -4.26
CA PRO A 7 -16.74 -10.56 -2.84
C PRO A 7 -15.89 -11.80 -2.57
N PHE A 8 -15.87 -12.74 -3.52
CA PHE A 8 -15.34 -14.07 -3.36
C PHE A 8 -14.95 -14.75 -4.68
N GLN A 9 -13.68 -15.14 -4.84
CA GLN A 9 -13.20 -15.87 -6.01
C GLN A 9 -12.41 -17.11 -5.59
N VAL A 10 -12.79 -18.29 -6.12
CA VAL A 10 -11.96 -19.50 -6.00
C VAL A 10 -10.84 -19.44 -7.04
N LEU A 11 -9.59 -19.46 -6.59
CA LEU A 11 -8.41 -19.46 -7.47
C LEU A 11 -8.02 -20.89 -7.83
N ASN A 12 -7.94 -21.76 -6.82
CA ASN A 12 -7.72 -23.19 -6.98
C ASN A 12 -8.82 -23.94 -6.22
N PRO A 13 -9.71 -24.67 -6.92
CA PRO A 13 -10.65 -25.56 -6.25
C PRO A 13 -9.87 -26.63 -5.48
N ALA A 14 -10.52 -27.27 -4.50
CA ALA A 14 -9.87 -28.31 -3.71
C ALA A 14 -9.25 -29.41 -4.60
N ILE A 15 -7.93 -29.53 -4.58
CA ILE A 15 -7.17 -30.53 -5.33
C ILE A 15 -6.43 -31.43 -4.33
N ILE A 16 -6.29 -32.71 -4.67
CA ILE A 16 -5.41 -33.63 -3.96
C ILE A 16 -3.98 -33.35 -4.42
N ASN A 17 -3.17 -32.79 -3.53
CA ASN A 17 -1.75 -32.56 -3.80
C ASN A 17 -1.01 -33.91 -3.75
N GLN A 18 -0.53 -34.35 -4.92
CA GLN A 18 0.22 -35.60 -5.08
C GLN A 18 1.71 -35.47 -4.75
N GLU A 19 2.25 -34.24 -4.68
CA GLU A 19 3.67 -33.97 -4.40
C GLU A 19 3.97 -33.99 -2.89
N HIS A 20 2.97 -33.75 -2.05
CA HIS A 20 3.10 -33.74 -0.60
C HIS A 20 2.46 -34.96 0.06
N THR A 21 3.31 -35.89 0.50
CA THR A 21 2.87 -36.99 1.38
C THR A 21 2.31 -36.42 2.69
N SER A 22 1.09 -36.82 3.05
CA SER A 22 0.40 -36.40 4.29
C SER A 22 1.28 -36.46 5.54
N SER A 23 2.12 -37.48 5.68
CA SER A 23 3.05 -37.65 6.81
C SER A 23 4.06 -36.51 6.93
N LYS A 24 4.69 -36.07 5.83
CA LYS A 24 5.62 -34.92 5.83
C LYS A 24 4.92 -33.62 6.20
N PHE A 25 3.73 -33.39 5.65
CA PHE A 25 2.92 -32.21 6.00
C PHE A 25 2.56 -32.22 7.49
N ILE A 26 2.07 -33.34 8.01
CA ILE A 26 1.68 -33.48 9.42
C ILE A 26 2.88 -33.25 10.36
N GLU A 27 4.05 -33.80 10.04
CA GLU A 27 5.26 -33.53 10.83
C GLU A 27 5.65 -32.05 10.82
N GLN A 28 5.53 -31.37 9.67
CA GLN A 28 5.81 -29.95 9.56
C GLN A 28 4.81 -29.09 10.36
N VAL A 29 3.52 -29.42 10.29
CA VAL A 29 2.48 -28.70 11.06
C VAL A 29 2.67 -28.94 12.56
N LYS A 30 2.94 -30.18 13.00
CA LYS A 30 3.27 -30.50 14.41
C LYS A 30 4.40 -29.65 14.97
N ARG A 31 5.43 -29.38 14.16
CA ARG A 31 6.59 -28.56 14.58
C ARG A 31 6.29 -27.07 14.60
N SER A 32 5.54 -26.57 13.62
CA SER A 32 5.37 -25.12 13.41
C SER A 32 4.08 -24.55 14.01
N HIS A 33 3.03 -25.36 14.10
CA HIS A 33 1.70 -24.97 14.56
C HIS A 33 1.04 -26.16 15.28
N PRO A 34 1.53 -26.54 16.48
CA PRO A 34 1.13 -27.76 17.18
C PRO A 34 -0.36 -27.83 17.53
N ASP A 35 -1.05 -26.69 17.60
CA ASP A 35 -2.48 -26.60 17.94
C ASP A 35 -3.40 -26.67 16.72
N ASN A 36 -2.86 -26.74 15.49
CA ASN A 36 -3.67 -26.80 14.26
C ASN A 36 -4.13 -28.24 13.95
N TYR A 37 -4.83 -28.83 14.91
CA TYR A 37 -5.49 -30.12 14.74
C TYR A 37 -6.81 -30.18 15.50
N PHE A 38 -7.64 -31.15 15.16
CA PHE A 38 -8.77 -31.54 15.98
C PHE A 38 -9.00 -33.05 15.93
N LYS A 39 -9.51 -33.58 17.04
CA LYS A 39 -9.88 -34.99 17.17
C LYS A 39 -11.35 -35.17 16.81
N ILE A 40 -11.63 -36.18 16.00
CA ILE A 40 -12.96 -36.54 15.55
C ILE A 40 -13.27 -37.89 16.16
N MET A 41 -14.34 -37.96 16.96
CA MET A 41 -14.76 -39.22 17.55
C MET A 41 -15.34 -40.16 16.49
N ALA A 42 -15.28 -41.46 16.73
CA ALA A 42 -15.98 -42.45 15.91
C ALA A 42 -17.48 -42.10 15.75
N ASN A 43 -18.01 -42.29 14.55
CA ASN A 43 -19.42 -42.05 14.19
C ASN A 43 -19.94 -40.63 14.46
N LYS A 44 -19.07 -39.61 14.46
CA LYS A 44 -19.48 -38.20 14.61
C LYS A 44 -18.95 -37.33 13.48
N ASN A 45 -19.69 -36.29 13.14
CA ASN A 45 -19.16 -35.18 12.35
C ASN A 45 -18.50 -34.18 13.29
N SER A 46 -17.43 -33.56 12.82
CA SER A 46 -16.79 -32.45 13.51
C SER A 46 -16.56 -31.31 12.52
N PHE A 47 -16.66 -30.08 13.02
CA PHE A 47 -16.35 -28.89 12.26
C PHE A 47 -15.30 -28.04 13.00
N ARG A 48 -14.52 -27.30 12.24
CA ARG A 48 -13.56 -26.33 12.75
C ARG A 48 -13.74 -25.02 11.99
N ASP A 49 -14.04 -23.97 12.75
CA ASP A 49 -14.23 -22.62 12.22
C ASP A 49 -12.96 -21.80 12.37
N ILE A 50 -12.61 -21.07 11.31
CA ILE A 50 -11.42 -20.23 11.22
C ILE A 50 -11.87 -18.86 10.73
N LYS A 51 -11.61 -17.82 11.54
CA LYS A 51 -11.96 -16.45 11.18
C LYS A 51 -11.03 -15.93 10.07
N ILE A 52 -11.63 -15.37 9.04
CA ILE A 52 -10.98 -14.74 7.90
C ILE A 52 -11.27 -13.23 7.97
N GLN A 53 -10.20 -12.43 7.87
CA GLN A 53 -10.33 -10.97 7.84
C GLN A 53 -10.77 -10.49 6.45
N GLU A 54 -11.17 -9.22 6.34
CA GLU A 54 -11.45 -8.61 5.03
C GLU A 54 -10.22 -8.64 4.12
N ARG A 55 -10.47 -8.73 2.81
CA ARG A 55 -9.45 -8.59 1.76
C ARG A 55 -8.26 -9.52 1.95
N GLN A 56 -8.52 -10.82 1.93
CA GLN A 56 -7.51 -11.85 2.12
C GLN A 56 -7.42 -12.76 0.90
N HIS A 57 -6.19 -13.09 0.55
CA HIS A 57 -5.86 -14.30 -0.18
C HIS A 57 -5.62 -15.41 0.85
N ILE A 58 -6.40 -16.48 0.73
CA ILE A 58 -6.40 -17.63 1.64
C ILE A 58 -5.93 -18.89 0.92
N GLN A 59 -4.87 -19.51 1.46
CA GLN A 59 -4.44 -20.85 1.09
C GLN A 59 -4.67 -21.80 2.27
N TRP A 60 -5.33 -22.92 2.02
CA TRP A 60 -5.64 -23.89 3.05
C TRP A 60 -5.18 -25.30 2.67
N PHE A 61 -4.78 -26.08 3.67
CA PHE A 61 -4.22 -27.42 3.54
C PHE A 61 -4.79 -28.32 4.64
N ILE A 62 -5.15 -29.56 4.30
CA ILE A 62 -5.76 -30.52 5.23
C ILE A 62 -5.19 -31.92 4.99
N ALA A 63 -4.83 -32.61 6.07
CA ALA A 63 -4.39 -34.00 6.04
C ALA A 63 -4.90 -34.78 7.25
N SER A 64 -5.01 -36.11 7.13
CA SER A 64 -5.34 -37.00 8.25
C SER A 64 -4.20 -37.96 8.57
N GLU A 65 -4.01 -38.27 9.85
CA GLU A 65 -2.96 -39.20 10.28
C GLU A 65 -3.22 -40.65 9.83
N ARG A 66 -4.49 -41.08 9.73
CA ARG A 66 -4.85 -42.47 9.45
C ARG A 66 -6.22 -42.58 8.78
N LEU A 67 -6.26 -43.30 7.65
CA LEU A 67 -7.44 -43.72 6.88
C LEU A 67 -8.24 -42.60 6.19
N GLU A 68 -9.02 -43.00 5.20
CA GLU A 68 -9.89 -42.16 4.38
C GLU A 68 -10.94 -41.41 5.23
N ILE A 69 -10.83 -40.08 5.21
CA ILE A 69 -11.84 -39.14 5.70
C ILE A 69 -12.51 -38.43 4.53
N THR A 70 -13.76 -38.03 4.74
CA THR A 70 -14.49 -37.12 3.86
C THR A 70 -14.40 -35.71 4.42
N VAL A 71 -13.89 -34.77 3.63
CA VAL A 71 -13.79 -33.35 4.02
C VAL A 71 -14.64 -32.49 3.10
N GLN A 72 -15.35 -31.52 3.69
CA GLN A 72 -16.00 -30.42 3.00
C GLN A 72 -15.46 -29.10 3.57
N VAL A 73 -15.05 -28.19 2.69
CA VAL A 73 -14.56 -26.86 3.09
C VAL A 73 -15.51 -25.81 2.56
N LYS A 74 -15.95 -24.90 3.42
CA LYS A 74 -16.95 -23.87 3.12
C LYS A 74 -16.47 -22.51 3.60
N PHE A 75 -16.77 -21.46 2.87
CA PHE A 75 -16.60 -20.09 3.32
C PHE A 75 -17.97 -19.42 3.46
N THR A 76 -18.21 -18.79 4.61
CA THR A 76 -19.43 -18.04 4.90
C THR A 76 -19.02 -16.60 5.25
N PRO A 77 -19.35 -15.59 4.42
CA PRO A 77 -19.04 -14.22 4.76
C PRO A 77 -19.93 -13.69 5.89
N ASP A 78 -19.44 -12.69 6.63
CA ASP A 78 -20.13 -12.10 7.80
C ASP A 78 -21.35 -11.24 7.39
N ASP A 79 -21.53 -10.95 6.10
CA ASP A 79 -22.63 -10.14 5.60
C ASP A 79 -23.95 -10.91 5.60
N SER A 80 -25.04 -10.25 5.99
CA SER A 80 -26.39 -10.84 6.12
C SER A 80 -26.99 -11.35 4.80
N HIS A 81 -26.32 -11.08 3.68
CA HIS A 81 -26.72 -11.48 2.32
C HIS A 81 -25.69 -12.41 1.65
N GLY A 82 -24.63 -12.78 2.37
CA GLY A 82 -23.57 -13.67 1.90
C GLY A 82 -24.07 -15.07 1.59
N LYS A 83 -23.92 -15.50 0.33
CA LYS A 83 -24.16 -16.90 -0.02
C LYS A 83 -22.97 -17.73 0.46
N MET A 84 -23.24 -18.84 1.15
CA MET A 84 -22.21 -19.81 1.52
C MET A 84 -21.57 -20.39 0.26
N GLU A 85 -20.24 -20.32 0.18
CA GLU A 85 -19.47 -20.82 -0.95
C GLU A 85 -18.78 -22.13 -0.58
N VAL A 86 -19.06 -23.20 -1.34
CA VAL A 86 -18.47 -24.52 -1.11
C VAL A 86 -17.18 -24.63 -1.92
N LEU A 87 -16.06 -24.77 -1.23
CA LEU A 87 -14.70 -24.72 -1.82
C LEU A 87 -14.15 -26.09 -2.20
N SER A 88 -14.79 -27.14 -1.68
CA SER A 88 -14.48 -28.53 -2.01
C SER A 88 -15.30 -29.02 -3.20
N LEU A 89 -14.70 -29.87 -4.06
CA LEU A 89 -15.41 -30.62 -5.10
C LEU A 89 -16.69 -31.25 -4.54
N ALA A 90 -17.78 -31.20 -5.32
CA ALA A 90 -19.13 -31.59 -4.93
C ALA A 90 -19.28 -33.05 -4.44
N ASN A 91 -18.24 -33.86 -4.53
CA ASN A 91 -18.18 -35.23 -4.03
C ASN A 91 -17.09 -35.37 -2.98
N LYS A 92 -17.50 -35.83 -1.79
CA LYS A 92 -16.69 -36.30 -0.67
C LYS A 92 -15.31 -36.81 -1.10
N VAL A 93 -14.25 -36.00 -0.90
CA VAL A 93 -12.88 -36.40 -1.29
C VAL A 93 -12.27 -37.27 -0.21
N SER A 94 -11.80 -38.44 -0.60
CA SER A 94 -11.05 -39.39 0.22
C SER A 94 -9.63 -38.90 0.45
N VAL A 95 -9.31 -38.51 1.69
CA VAL A 95 -7.94 -38.16 2.08
C VAL A 95 -7.21 -39.43 2.52
N GLU A 96 -6.79 -40.26 1.58
CA GLU A 96 -5.86 -41.34 1.89
C GLU A 96 -4.45 -40.93 1.45
N ARG A 97 -3.54 -40.78 2.43
CA ARG A 97 -2.09 -40.52 2.26
C ARG A 97 -1.68 -39.20 1.59
N HIS A 98 -2.61 -38.42 1.07
CA HIS A 98 -2.36 -37.15 0.40
C HIS A 98 -2.84 -35.96 1.22
N THR A 99 -2.42 -34.77 0.81
CA THR A 99 -2.89 -33.49 1.38
C THR A 99 -3.93 -32.91 0.44
N ILE A 100 -5.08 -32.47 0.95
CA ILE A 100 -6.00 -31.63 0.16
C ILE A 100 -5.58 -30.19 0.37
N GLU A 101 -5.51 -29.44 -0.72
CA GLU A 101 -5.29 -28.01 -0.68
C GLU A 101 -6.25 -27.26 -1.60
N GLY A 102 -6.47 -25.99 -1.30
CA GLY A 102 -7.24 -25.09 -2.13
C GLY A 102 -6.90 -23.64 -1.83
N GLU A 103 -7.36 -22.78 -2.72
CA GLU A 103 -7.01 -21.36 -2.71
C GLU A 103 -8.19 -20.50 -3.14
N PHE A 104 -8.44 -19.42 -2.39
CA PHE A 104 -9.47 -18.45 -2.73
C PHE A 104 -9.07 -17.05 -2.27
N GLU A 105 -9.72 -16.06 -2.86
CA GLU A 105 -9.65 -14.65 -2.48
C GLU A 105 -11.03 -14.17 -2.02
N THR A 106 -11.05 -13.33 -0.98
CA THR A 106 -12.27 -12.68 -0.53
C THR A 106 -12.03 -11.23 -0.16
N LEU A 107 -13.01 -10.37 -0.46
CA LEU A 107 -13.02 -8.97 -0.05
C LEU A 107 -13.75 -8.76 1.29
N SER A 108 -14.61 -9.70 1.70
CA SER A 108 -15.40 -9.64 2.94
C SER A 108 -14.70 -10.40 4.06
N SER A 109 -14.97 -10.03 5.31
CA SER A 109 -14.66 -10.89 6.46
C SER A 109 -15.64 -12.07 6.50
N GLY A 110 -15.24 -13.15 7.17
CA GLY A 110 -16.10 -14.33 7.27
C GLY A 110 -15.47 -15.48 8.04
N ILE A 111 -16.08 -16.64 7.91
CA ILE A 111 -15.69 -17.89 8.56
C ILE A 111 -15.41 -18.94 7.48
N LEU A 112 -14.19 -19.48 7.51
CA LEU A 112 -13.83 -20.71 6.81
C LEU A 112 -14.16 -21.90 7.73
N THR A 113 -15.10 -22.73 7.33
CA THR A 113 -15.51 -23.94 8.05
C THR A 113 -14.94 -25.17 7.36
N ILE A 114 -14.15 -25.94 8.11
CA ILE A 114 -13.68 -27.28 7.73
C ILE A 114 -14.62 -28.29 8.38
N GLU A 115 -15.42 -28.98 7.58
CA GLU A 115 -16.33 -30.03 8.02
C GLU A 115 -15.78 -31.40 7.64
N VAL A 116 -15.73 -32.32 8.60
CA VAL A 116 -15.26 -33.69 8.37
C VAL A 116 -16.34 -34.68 8.78
N ASN A 117 -16.73 -35.54 7.83
CA ASN A 117 -17.72 -36.59 8.08
C ASN A 117 -17.01 -37.91 8.44
N ASN A 118 -17.26 -38.40 9.65
CA ASN A 118 -16.76 -39.68 10.18
C ASN A 118 -17.91 -40.61 10.62
N GLU A 119 -19.15 -40.38 10.15
CA GLU A 119 -20.37 -41.12 10.55
C GLU A 119 -20.32 -42.62 10.26
N LYS A 120 -19.59 -43.04 9.22
CA LYS A 120 -19.52 -44.44 8.77
C LYS A 120 -18.28 -45.18 9.28
N ARG A 121 -17.57 -44.66 10.29
CA ARG A 121 -16.24 -45.14 10.67
C ARG A 121 -16.13 -45.44 12.17
N LEU A 122 -15.53 -46.59 12.46
CA LEU A 122 -15.44 -47.19 13.80
C LEU A 122 -14.28 -46.70 14.67
N ALA A 123 -13.52 -45.70 14.24
CA ALA A 123 -12.34 -45.24 14.97
C ALA A 123 -12.20 -43.72 14.97
N ASP A 124 -11.63 -43.21 16.05
CA ASP A 124 -11.27 -41.80 16.20
C ASP A 124 -10.23 -41.39 15.16
N ARG A 125 -10.31 -40.13 14.72
CA ARG A 125 -9.42 -39.54 13.72
C ARG A 125 -8.77 -38.28 14.25
N VAL A 126 -7.56 -38.02 13.77
CA VAL A 126 -6.87 -36.75 13.96
C VAL A 126 -6.72 -36.11 12.59
N VAL A 127 -7.21 -34.88 12.47
CA VAL A 127 -7.10 -34.08 11.27
C VAL A 127 -6.22 -32.88 11.58
N TRP A 128 -5.19 -32.71 10.75
CA TRP A 128 -4.26 -31.60 10.80
C TRP A 128 -4.59 -30.63 9.68
N PHE A 129 -4.52 -29.34 9.96
CA PHE A 129 -4.82 -28.31 8.96
C PHE A 129 -3.80 -27.18 9.02
N ARG A 130 -3.73 -26.40 7.95
CA ARG A 130 -3.00 -25.15 7.91
C ARG A 130 -3.76 -24.17 7.05
N VAL A 131 -3.94 -22.94 7.55
CA VAL A 131 -4.50 -21.84 6.78
C VAL A 131 -3.49 -20.71 6.79
N LYS A 132 -3.08 -20.27 5.60
CA LYS A 132 -2.26 -19.08 5.41
C LYS A 132 -3.18 -17.96 4.93
N GLN A 133 -3.08 -16.81 5.57
CA GLN A 133 -3.82 -15.61 5.18
C GLN A 133 -2.79 -14.55 4.76
N ALA A 134 -2.99 -13.96 3.59
CA ALA A 134 -2.20 -12.85 3.10
C ALA A 134 -3.15 -11.72 2.70
N SER A 135 -2.91 -10.52 3.21
CA SER A 135 -3.74 -9.36 2.85
C SER A 135 -3.62 -9.07 1.36
N LEU A 136 -4.76 -9.02 0.67
CA LEU A 136 -4.83 -8.49 -0.69
C LEU A 136 -4.42 -7.02 -0.64
N SER A 137 -3.49 -6.65 -1.52
CA SER A 137 -2.99 -5.28 -1.54
C SER A 137 -4.13 -4.33 -1.88
N LYS A 138 -4.51 -3.45 -0.94
CA LYS A 138 -5.44 -2.34 -1.21
C LYS A 138 -4.81 -1.47 -2.30
N SER A 139 -5.58 -1.06 -3.32
CA SER A 139 -5.11 -0.03 -4.25
C SER A 139 -5.47 1.33 -3.67
N HIS A 140 -4.44 2.02 -3.18
CA HIS A 140 -4.57 3.37 -2.66
C HIS A 140 -5.05 4.37 -3.72
N LEU A 141 -4.61 4.20 -4.97
CA LEU A 141 -5.07 5.07 -6.06
C LEU A 141 -6.54 4.83 -6.39
N PHE A 142 -6.95 3.57 -6.56
CA PHE A 142 -8.35 3.26 -6.87
C PHE A 142 -9.29 3.71 -5.75
N GLU A 143 -8.98 3.37 -4.50
CA GLU A 143 -9.81 3.75 -3.34
C GLU A 143 -9.86 5.26 -3.17
N GLY A 144 -8.73 5.96 -3.35
CA GLY A 144 -8.71 7.42 -3.30
C GLY A 144 -9.59 8.04 -4.38
N ILE A 145 -9.46 7.60 -5.64
CA ILE A 145 -10.27 8.08 -6.76
C ILE A 145 -11.76 7.81 -6.50
N PHE A 146 -12.08 6.59 -6.06
CA PHE A 146 -13.45 6.21 -5.74
C PHE A 146 -14.04 7.09 -4.63
N ASN A 147 -13.33 7.27 -3.52
CA ASN A 147 -13.79 8.08 -2.40
C ASN A 147 -13.93 9.55 -2.76
N MET A 148 -13.03 10.09 -3.58
CA MET A 148 -13.12 11.46 -4.11
C MET A 148 -14.40 11.65 -4.93
N ILE A 149 -14.69 10.71 -5.84
CA ILE A 149 -15.88 10.78 -6.70
C ILE A 149 -17.15 10.51 -5.89
N TYR A 150 -17.10 9.57 -4.94
CA TYR A 150 -18.20 9.31 -4.01
C TYR A 150 -18.51 10.56 -3.18
N SER A 151 -17.51 11.22 -2.62
CA SER A 151 -17.69 12.42 -1.81
C SER A 151 -18.27 13.58 -2.63
N SER A 152 -17.82 13.77 -3.88
CA SER A 152 -18.40 14.79 -4.76
C SER A 152 -19.83 14.48 -5.22
N ALA A 153 -20.17 13.19 -5.39
CA ALA A 153 -21.51 12.77 -5.80
C ALA A 153 -22.52 12.69 -4.66
N CYS A 154 -22.07 12.37 -3.44
CA CYS A 154 -22.93 12.04 -2.30
C CYS A 154 -22.75 12.96 -1.07
N GLY A 155 -21.69 13.78 -1.02
CA GLY A 155 -21.24 14.50 0.18
C GLY A 155 -22.01 15.75 0.60
N GLY A 156 -23.33 15.80 0.39
CA GLY A 156 -24.15 16.98 0.74
C GLY A 156 -25.35 16.71 1.64
N ASN A 157 -25.75 15.46 1.87
CA ASN A 157 -26.89 15.11 2.73
C ASN A 157 -26.62 13.73 3.35
N ASP A 158 -27.10 13.48 4.57
CA ASP A 158 -27.13 12.16 5.26
C ASP A 158 -28.01 11.11 4.53
N ARG A 159 -27.96 11.09 3.20
CA ARG A 159 -28.66 10.12 2.36
C ARG A 159 -27.80 8.88 2.22
N ILE A 160 -28.39 7.75 2.59
CA ILE A 160 -27.87 6.43 2.26
C ILE A 160 -27.81 6.34 0.73
N ALA A 161 -26.61 6.12 0.17
CA ALA A 161 -26.43 5.98 -1.28
C ALA A 161 -27.23 4.78 -1.80
N THR A 162 -27.97 4.98 -2.89
CA THR A 162 -28.69 3.88 -3.55
C THR A 162 -27.75 3.07 -4.44
N GLU A 163 -28.15 1.86 -4.83
CA GLU A 163 -27.38 1.02 -5.77
C GLU A 163 -27.13 1.74 -7.12
N ARG A 164 -28.09 2.54 -7.59
CA ARG A 164 -27.95 3.36 -8.81
C ARG A 164 -26.92 4.48 -8.64
N ASP A 165 -26.84 5.09 -7.45
CA ASP A 165 -25.83 6.10 -7.14
C ASP A 165 -24.43 5.47 -7.14
N LEU A 166 -24.29 4.28 -6.55
CA LEU A 166 -23.03 3.54 -6.54
C LEU A 166 -22.58 3.13 -7.95
N ALA A 167 -23.50 2.68 -8.80
CA ALA A 167 -23.19 2.37 -10.20
C ALA A 167 -22.68 3.61 -10.97
N THR A 168 -23.29 4.77 -10.72
CA THR A 168 -22.90 6.06 -11.33
C THR A 168 -21.55 6.54 -10.82
N VAL A 169 -21.29 6.43 -9.51
CA VAL A 169 -19.99 6.73 -8.89
C VAL A 169 -18.90 5.85 -9.49
N LEU A 170 -19.20 4.56 -9.66
CA LEU A 170 -18.27 3.60 -10.22
C LEU A 170 -17.94 3.93 -11.69
N GLU A 171 -18.95 4.21 -12.51
CA GLU A 171 -18.74 4.63 -13.91
C GLU A 171 -17.87 5.88 -14.01
N ARG A 172 -18.14 6.89 -13.18
CA ARG A 172 -17.31 8.09 -13.10
C ARG A 172 -15.88 7.79 -12.65
N ALA A 173 -15.69 6.86 -11.71
CA ALA A 173 -14.36 6.43 -11.27
C ALA A 173 -13.56 5.77 -12.40
N PHE A 174 -14.19 4.91 -13.21
CA PHE A 174 -13.51 4.33 -14.37
C PHE A 174 -13.25 5.37 -15.46
N HIS A 175 -14.15 6.32 -15.69
CA HIS A 175 -13.89 7.41 -16.63
C HIS A 175 -12.70 8.27 -16.20
N PHE A 176 -12.58 8.51 -14.89
CA PHE A 176 -11.42 9.21 -14.31
C PHE A 176 -10.13 8.39 -14.51
N ILE A 177 -10.16 7.09 -14.18
CA ILE A 177 -9.02 6.18 -14.39
C ILE A 177 -8.62 6.12 -15.86
N ASP A 178 -9.59 6.03 -16.79
CA ASP A 178 -9.31 6.03 -18.23
C ASP A 178 -8.67 7.34 -18.69
N SER A 179 -9.11 8.47 -18.14
CA SER A 179 -8.51 9.77 -18.46
C SER A 179 -7.09 9.90 -17.91
N LEU A 180 -6.83 9.31 -16.74
CA LEU A 180 -5.51 9.22 -16.11
C LEU A 180 -4.55 8.33 -16.91
N LEU A 181 -4.96 7.09 -17.18
CA LEU A 181 -4.15 6.07 -17.86
C LEU A 181 -3.85 6.44 -19.33
N ASN A 182 -4.76 7.14 -20.01
CA ASN A 182 -4.54 7.63 -21.38
C ASN A 182 -3.88 9.01 -21.44
N GLY A 183 -3.58 9.62 -20.29
CA GLY A 183 -2.92 10.92 -20.18
C GLY A 183 -3.77 12.12 -20.66
N ARG A 184 -5.08 11.96 -20.80
CA ARG A 184 -6.02 13.02 -21.23
C ARG A 184 -6.39 13.98 -20.10
N MET A 185 -6.17 13.57 -18.85
CA MET A 185 -6.46 14.37 -17.68
C MET A 185 -5.62 15.66 -17.67
N LYS A 186 -6.25 16.80 -17.36
CA LYS A 186 -5.57 18.09 -17.23
C LYS A 186 -5.04 18.28 -15.81
N LEU A 187 -4.00 19.10 -15.65
CA LEU A 187 -3.37 19.31 -14.34
C LEU A 187 -4.34 19.87 -13.29
N LYS A 188 -5.29 20.74 -13.69
CA LYS A 188 -6.34 21.23 -12.79
C LYS A 188 -7.26 20.14 -12.24
N ASP A 189 -7.50 19.08 -13.01
CA ASP A 189 -8.38 17.98 -12.62
C ASP A 189 -7.64 16.96 -11.72
N MET A 190 -6.32 17.10 -11.59
CA MET A 190 -5.45 16.27 -10.75
C MET A 190 -5.27 16.83 -9.33
N VAL A 191 -5.86 17.99 -9.01
CA VAL A 191 -5.66 18.68 -7.71
C VAL A 191 -6.10 17.80 -6.54
N ASP A 192 -7.25 17.16 -6.65
CA ASP A 192 -7.75 16.25 -5.61
C ASP A 192 -6.92 14.96 -5.53
N LEU A 193 -6.42 14.49 -6.67
CA LEU A 193 -5.53 13.34 -6.73
C LEU A 193 -4.20 13.60 -5.99
N LYS A 194 -3.72 14.85 -5.96
CA LYS A 194 -2.53 15.24 -5.17
C LYS A 194 -2.65 14.82 -3.71
N ALA A 195 -3.82 14.95 -3.09
CA ALA A 195 -4.01 14.56 -1.70
C ALA A 195 -3.94 13.03 -1.50
N ILE A 196 -4.26 12.26 -2.54
CA ILE A 196 -4.32 10.80 -2.51
C ILE A 196 -2.92 10.18 -2.67
N PHE A 197 -2.07 10.70 -3.56
CA PHE A 197 -0.77 10.07 -3.85
C PHE A 197 0.45 10.93 -3.54
N CYS A 198 0.40 12.25 -3.76
CA CYS A 198 1.60 13.08 -3.63
C CYS A 198 2.11 13.16 -2.19
N ASN A 199 1.22 12.95 -1.20
CA ASN A 199 1.52 12.99 0.24
C ASN A 199 1.72 11.60 0.89
N LYS A 200 1.65 10.51 0.11
CA LYS A 200 1.73 9.13 0.64
C LYS A 200 2.95 8.40 0.09
N ASN A 201 3.57 7.57 0.91
CA ASN A 201 4.68 6.72 0.49
C ASN A 201 4.16 5.45 -0.22
N ILE A 202 3.49 5.64 -1.36
CA ILE A 202 2.93 4.53 -2.16
C ILE A 202 3.89 4.11 -3.27
N ASN A 203 3.94 2.82 -3.58
CA ASN A 203 4.60 2.32 -4.78
C ASN A 203 3.74 2.61 -6.01
N VAL A 204 3.99 3.76 -6.66
CA VAL A 204 3.22 4.24 -7.82
C VAL A 204 3.16 3.20 -8.94
N ARG A 205 4.23 2.44 -9.19
CA ARG A 205 4.26 1.44 -10.26
C ARG A 205 3.31 0.28 -10.00
N ASP A 206 3.27 -0.22 -8.77
CA ASP A 206 2.36 -1.29 -8.40
C ASP A 206 0.91 -0.80 -8.42
N GLU A 207 0.67 0.44 -7.99
CA GLU A 207 -0.66 1.04 -8.03
C GLU A 207 -1.18 1.24 -9.47
N VAL A 208 -0.33 1.72 -10.38
CA VAL A 208 -0.67 1.84 -11.81
C VAL A 208 -0.98 0.47 -12.43
N LYS A 209 -0.19 -0.56 -12.10
CA LYS A 209 -0.47 -1.94 -12.54
C LYS A 209 -1.86 -2.40 -12.09
N LYS A 210 -2.20 -2.19 -10.83
CA LYS A 210 -3.53 -2.52 -10.30
C LYS A 210 -4.65 -1.77 -11.03
N LEU A 211 -4.47 -0.49 -11.34
CA LEU A 211 -5.46 0.29 -12.11
C LEU A 211 -5.72 -0.32 -13.49
N PHE A 212 -4.68 -0.75 -14.21
CA PHE A 212 -4.84 -1.46 -15.48
C PHE A 212 -5.55 -2.81 -15.30
N SER A 213 -5.20 -3.59 -14.28
CA SER A 213 -5.87 -4.86 -13.97
C SER A 213 -7.37 -4.67 -13.66
N TYR A 214 -7.72 -3.65 -12.87
CA TYR A 214 -9.13 -3.33 -12.58
C TYR A 214 -9.90 -2.92 -13.83
N ARG A 215 -9.24 -2.25 -14.78
CA ARG A 215 -9.88 -1.87 -16.05
C ARG A 215 -10.16 -3.06 -16.95
N LEU A 216 -9.21 -4.00 -17.07
CA LEU A 216 -9.37 -5.24 -17.83
C LEU A 216 -10.55 -6.06 -17.29
N ILE A 217 -10.63 -6.19 -15.97
CA ILE A 217 -11.73 -6.84 -15.27
C ILE A 217 -13.07 -6.15 -15.56
N ALA A 218 -13.11 -4.81 -15.53
CA ALA A 218 -14.33 -4.05 -15.81
C ALA A 218 -14.84 -4.25 -17.25
N ASN A 219 -13.93 -4.35 -18.23
CA ASN A 219 -14.28 -4.59 -19.63
C ASN A 219 -14.77 -6.03 -19.88
N ALA A 220 -14.13 -7.03 -19.27
CA ALA A 220 -14.52 -8.44 -19.40
C ALA A 220 -15.97 -8.70 -18.95
N ASN A 221 -16.44 -7.98 -17.93
CA ASN A 221 -17.76 -8.19 -17.35
C ASN A 221 -18.90 -7.46 -18.09
N ASN A 222 -18.60 -6.61 -19.08
CA ASN A 222 -19.59 -5.81 -19.81
C ASN A 222 -19.95 -6.35 -21.21
N GLN A 223 -19.48 -7.55 -21.60
CA GLN A 223 -19.82 -8.25 -22.86
C GLN A 223 -19.64 -7.44 -24.17
N GLN A 224 -18.97 -6.30 -24.13
CA GLN A 224 -18.60 -5.53 -25.31
C GLN A 224 -17.14 -5.86 -25.64
N GLU A 225 -16.98 -6.66 -26.70
CA GLU A 225 -15.75 -7.13 -27.34
C GLU A 225 -15.11 -8.41 -26.78
N PRO A 226 -14.65 -9.31 -27.67
CA PRO A 226 -13.84 -10.45 -27.26
C PRO A 226 -12.57 -9.92 -26.60
N ALA A 227 -12.26 -10.44 -25.41
CA ALA A 227 -11.04 -10.15 -24.69
C ALA A 227 -9.80 -10.54 -25.52
N ASN A 228 -9.38 -9.68 -26.43
CA ASN A 228 -7.97 -9.59 -26.76
C ASN A 228 -7.33 -9.07 -25.46
N ASN A 229 -6.87 -10.01 -24.64
CA ASN A 229 -6.11 -9.84 -23.41
C ASN A 229 -4.81 -9.07 -23.70
N ILE A 230 -4.91 -7.78 -23.99
CA ILE A 230 -3.74 -6.91 -24.02
C ILE A 230 -3.60 -6.44 -22.57
N GLU A 231 -2.92 -7.26 -21.77
CA GLU A 231 -2.31 -6.77 -20.53
C GLU A 231 -1.55 -5.49 -20.86
N ALA A 232 -1.71 -4.46 -20.03
CA ALA A 232 -1.00 -3.21 -20.23
C ALA A 232 0.50 -3.49 -20.36
N THR A 233 1.08 -3.01 -21.45
CA THR A 233 2.49 -3.21 -21.72
C THR A 233 3.30 -2.53 -20.62
N GLU A 234 4.48 -3.09 -20.32
CA GLU A 234 5.41 -2.46 -19.38
C GLU A 234 5.79 -1.02 -19.81
N GLN A 235 5.68 -0.71 -21.11
CA GLN A 235 5.89 0.63 -21.63
C GLN A 235 4.77 1.60 -21.25
N GLU A 236 3.50 1.19 -21.32
CA GLU A 236 2.35 1.99 -20.88
C GLU A 236 2.41 2.27 -19.38
N ILE A 237 2.72 1.24 -18.58
CA ILE A 237 2.89 1.39 -17.12
C ILE A 237 3.98 2.41 -16.81
N LYS A 238 5.16 2.29 -17.44
CA LYS A 238 6.26 3.24 -17.26
C LYS A 238 5.87 4.66 -17.64
N GLN A 239 5.13 4.82 -18.73
CA GLN A 239 4.70 6.13 -19.21
C GLN A 239 3.75 6.81 -18.21
N VAL A 240 2.75 6.09 -17.69
CA VAL A 240 1.84 6.63 -16.66
C VAL A 240 2.60 6.95 -15.37
N CYS A 241 3.53 6.07 -14.95
CA CYS A 241 4.38 6.33 -13.78
C CYS A 241 5.20 7.62 -13.95
N GLU A 242 5.75 7.83 -15.14
CA GLU A 242 6.48 9.05 -15.47
C GLU A 242 5.59 10.29 -15.38
N TRP A 243 4.38 10.26 -15.94
CA TRP A 243 3.44 11.38 -15.85
C TRP A 243 3.10 11.73 -14.40
N LEU A 244 2.82 10.73 -13.58
CA LEU A 244 2.52 10.91 -12.15
C LEU A 244 3.71 11.49 -11.38
N GLN A 245 4.93 11.02 -11.68
CA GLN A 245 6.15 11.52 -11.04
C GLN A 245 6.42 12.99 -11.41
N ILE A 246 6.27 13.36 -12.68
CA ILE A 246 6.44 14.75 -13.13
C ILE A 246 5.36 15.64 -12.51
N TYR A 247 4.12 15.16 -12.46
CA TYR A 247 3.03 15.90 -11.79
C TYR A 247 3.29 16.09 -10.30
N GLN A 248 3.88 15.11 -9.64
CA GLN A 248 4.28 15.25 -8.24
C GLN A 248 5.34 16.35 -8.08
N TYR A 249 6.39 16.36 -8.91
CA TYR A 249 7.37 17.45 -8.89
C TYR A 249 6.74 18.80 -9.15
N TYR A 250 5.88 18.90 -10.16
CA TYR A 250 5.09 20.09 -10.46
C TYR A 250 4.28 20.56 -9.24
N SER A 251 3.59 19.64 -8.58
CA SER A 251 2.75 19.90 -7.39
C SER A 251 3.55 20.37 -6.16
N TYR A 252 4.85 20.08 -6.13
CA TYR A 252 5.76 20.43 -5.03
C TYR A 252 6.59 21.69 -5.29
N ILE A 253 6.60 22.25 -6.50
CA ILE A 253 7.39 23.45 -6.84
C ILE A 253 7.20 24.55 -5.82
N ASN A 254 5.94 24.96 -5.58
CA ASN A 254 5.66 26.08 -4.70
C ASN A 254 6.11 25.80 -3.27
N ILE A 255 6.05 24.54 -2.82
CA ILE A 255 6.50 24.12 -1.50
C ILE A 255 8.03 24.22 -1.41
N ILE A 256 8.75 23.73 -2.42
CA ILE A 256 10.21 23.78 -2.49
C ILE A 256 10.69 25.24 -2.51
N VAL A 257 10.09 26.07 -3.36
CA VAL A 257 10.41 27.50 -3.45
C VAL A 257 10.15 28.21 -2.12
N THR A 258 8.96 28.01 -1.54
CA THR A 258 8.61 28.60 -0.25
C THR A 258 9.58 28.15 0.84
N CYS A 259 9.98 26.88 0.84
CA CYS A 259 10.95 26.34 1.79
C CYS A 259 12.31 27.04 1.67
N VAL A 260 12.84 27.16 0.45
CA VAL A 260 14.12 27.84 0.17
C VAL A 260 14.08 29.30 0.62
N GLN A 261 12.99 30.02 0.31
CA GLN A 261 12.82 31.42 0.69
C GLN A 261 12.65 31.59 2.20
N ARG A 262 11.80 30.77 2.83
CA ARG A 262 11.47 30.85 4.27
C ARG A 262 12.68 30.64 5.16
N PHE A 263 13.56 29.72 4.78
CA PHE A 263 14.80 29.44 5.51
C PHE A 263 16.01 30.20 4.97
N ASN A 264 15.80 31.09 3.98
CA ASN A 264 16.87 31.86 3.35
C ASN A 264 18.04 30.95 2.90
N ILE A 265 17.74 29.75 2.38
CA ILE A 265 18.75 28.74 2.05
C ILE A 265 19.69 29.25 0.94
N ILE A 266 19.15 30.01 0.00
CA ILE A 266 19.92 30.64 -1.08
C ILE A 266 19.87 32.16 -0.88
N SER A 267 21.04 32.80 -0.88
CA SER A 267 21.15 34.25 -0.67
C SER A 267 20.48 35.04 -1.81
N ASN A 268 19.67 36.04 -1.46
CA ASN A 268 18.99 36.93 -2.43
C ASN A 268 19.94 37.71 -3.36
N GLU A 269 21.22 37.86 -2.99
CA GLU A 269 22.24 38.48 -3.85
C GLU A 269 22.59 37.61 -5.07
N ASN A 270 22.42 36.30 -4.95
CA ASN A 270 22.47 35.32 -6.04
C ASN A 270 21.05 34.91 -6.37
N ALA A 271 20.17 35.88 -6.70
CA ALA A 271 18.80 35.59 -7.12
C ALA A 271 18.85 34.59 -8.28
N ASP A 272 18.70 33.32 -7.94
CA ASP A 272 18.88 32.23 -8.87
C ASP A 272 17.75 32.36 -9.90
N GLU A 273 18.09 32.80 -11.12
CA GLU A 273 17.14 32.93 -12.24
C GLU A 273 16.33 31.63 -12.44
N THR A 274 16.86 30.50 -11.95
CA THR A 274 16.19 29.21 -11.96
C THR A 274 14.96 29.12 -11.06
N ILE A 275 14.90 29.82 -9.92
CA ILE A 275 13.72 29.84 -9.04
C ILE A 275 12.59 30.61 -9.72
N SER A 276 12.88 31.82 -10.21
CA SER A 276 11.92 32.66 -10.92
C SER A 276 11.39 31.99 -12.20
N SER A 277 12.26 31.33 -12.96
CA SER A 277 11.86 30.60 -14.17
C SER A 277 11.08 29.31 -13.89
N ILE A 278 11.25 28.66 -12.73
CA ILE A 278 10.42 27.51 -12.32
C ILE A 278 9.01 27.98 -11.90
N ILE A 279 8.88 29.12 -11.21
CA ILE A 279 7.59 29.66 -10.74
C ILE A 279 6.69 30.07 -11.93
N GLN A 280 7.28 30.50 -13.03
CA GLN A 280 6.54 30.91 -14.24
C GLN A 280 5.93 29.74 -15.03
N ILE A 281 6.22 28.48 -14.66
CA ILE A 281 5.70 27.31 -15.37
C ILE A 281 4.38 26.86 -14.73
N SER A 282 3.29 27.58 -14.99
CA SER A 282 1.95 27.08 -14.65
C SER A 282 1.02 27.14 -15.86
N ASP A 283 0.76 25.98 -16.45
CA ASP A 283 -0.37 25.79 -17.35
C ASP A 283 -1.24 24.65 -16.84
N GLU A 284 -2.29 25.04 -16.13
CA GLU A 284 -3.27 24.13 -15.55
C GLU A 284 -4.09 23.35 -16.60
N ASN A 285 -4.12 23.82 -17.86
CA ASN A 285 -4.80 23.14 -18.96
C ASN A 285 -3.92 22.11 -19.67
N CYS A 286 -2.63 22.02 -19.33
CA CYS A 286 -1.73 20.99 -19.84
C CYS A 286 -2.25 19.61 -19.46
N SER A 287 -2.26 18.69 -20.44
CA SER A 287 -2.61 17.29 -20.17
C SER A 287 -1.42 16.53 -19.59
N LEU A 288 -1.69 15.43 -18.89
CA LEU A 288 -0.64 14.52 -18.41
C LEU A 288 0.24 14.01 -19.55
N ARG A 289 -0.32 13.75 -20.72
CA ARG A 289 0.46 13.32 -21.89
C ARG A 289 1.49 14.37 -22.34
N GLU A 290 1.13 15.65 -22.24
CA GLU A 290 2.02 16.77 -22.61
C GLU A 290 3.03 17.10 -21.50
N ILE A 291 2.81 16.61 -20.27
CA ILE A 291 3.61 16.99 -19.10
C ILE A 291 5.08 16.61 -19.26
N THR A 292 5.37 15.48 -19.92
CA THR A 292 6.72 14.98 -20.13
C THR A 292 7.57 15.94 -20.97
N GLU A 293 7.00 16.50 -22.04
CA GLU A 293 7.69 17.45 -22.90
C GLU A 293 7.78 18.81 -22.20
N ARG A 294 6.65 19.31 -21.72
CA ARG A 294 6.51 20.68 -21.21
C ARG A 294 7.27 20.91 -19.91
N TYR A 295 7.40 19.87 -19.09
CA TYR A 295 8.05 19.93 -17.78
C TYR A 295 9.27 19.02 -17.68
N ARG A 296 9.91 18.70 -18.82
CA ARG A 296 11.18 17.91 -18.87
C ARG A 296 12.23 18.45 -17.92
N ASN A 297 12.37 19.78 -17.83
CA ASN A 297 13.35 20.43 -16.95
C ASN A 297 13.08 20.14 -15.47
N LEU A 298 11.82 20.07 -15.05
CA LEU A 298 11.47 19.68 -13.67
C LEU A 298 11.90 18.25 -13.39
N LYS A 299 11.59 17.33 -14.32
CA LYS A 299 12.00 15.92 -14.20
C LYS A 299 13.51 15.82 -14.03
N GLN A 300 14.28 16.50 -14.87
CA GLN A 300 15.75 16.41 -14.83
C GLN A 300 16.34 16.94 -13.52
N ARG A 301 15.80 18.04 -12.99
CA ARG A 301 16.25 18.67 -11.74
C ARG A 301 15.89 17.84 -10.51
N PHE A 302 14.63 17.39 -10.43
CA PHE A 302 14.13 16.74 -9.22
C PHE A 302 14.18 15.22 -9.24
N ARG A 303 14.69 14.57 -10.31
CA ARG A 303 14.79 13.09 -10.41
C ARG A 303 15.55 12.42 -9.25
N LYS A 304 16.43 13.16 -8.57
CA LYS A 304 17.20 12.68 -7.41
C LYS A 304 16.36 12.63 -6.12
N LEU A 305 15.23 13.33 -6.10
CA LEU A 305 14.32 13.38 -4.96
C LEU A 305 13.30 12.24 -5.04
N THR A 306 13.26 11.46 -3.97
CA THR A 306 12.22 10.45 -3.71
C THR A 306 10.98 11.11 -3.12
N ASN A 307 9.89 10.35 -3.01
CA ASN A 307 8.66 10.81 -2.34
C ASN A 307 8.93 11.23 -0.88
N GLN A 308 9.83 10.52 -0.19
CA GLN A 308 10.20 10.83 1.19
C GLN A 308 10.96 12.15 1.28
N HIS A 309 11.87 12.43 0.34
CA HIS A 309 12.56 13.72 0.28
C HIS A 309 11.56 14.87 0.06
N LEU A 310 10.58 14.69 -0.82
CA LEU A 310 9.52 15.68 -1.03
C LEU A 310 8.66 15.88 0.23
N GLN A 311 8.28 14.81 0.93
CA GLN A 311 7.58 14.92 2.22
C GLN A 311 8.39 15.66 3.27
N LEU A 312 9.69 15.40 3.34
CA LEU A 312 10.58 16.08 4.28
C LEU A 312 10.62 17.58 4.01
N ILE A 313 10.77 17.99 2.75
CA ILE A 313 10.75 19.42 2.37
C ILE A 313 9.44 20.08 2.79
N LYS A 314 8.30 19.44 2.52
CA LYS A 314 6.99 19.93 2.95
C LYS A 314 6.91 20.03 4.47
N THR A 315 7.29 18.97 5.18
CA THR A 315 7.19 18.91 6.64
C THR A 315 8.11 19.93 7.30
N ALA A 316 9.33 20.11 6.80
CA ALA A 316 10.25 21.13 7.29
C ALA A 316 9.64 22.53 7.09
N SER A 317 9.07 22.80 5.91
CA SER A 317 8.39 24.06 5.63
C SER A 317 7.20 24.32 6.56
N GLU A 318 6.37 23.31 6.83
CA GLU A 318 5.22 23.39 7.75
C GLU A 318 5.67 23.53 9.21
N CYS A 319 6.73 22.82 9.61
CA CYS A 319 7.27 22.75 10.97
C CYS A 319 8.49 23.69 11.16
N SER A 320 8.41 24.91 10.62
CA SER A 320 9.56 25.82 10.56
C SER A 320 10.20 26.14 11.92
N ASN A 321 9.43 26.03 13.00
CA ASN A 321 9.90 26.29 14.36
C ASN A 321 11.04 25.35 14.75
N VAL A 322 11.01 24.09 14.29
CA VAL A 322 12.07 23.12 14.55
C VAL A 322 13.37 23.57 13.88
N ILE A 323 13.30 23.94 12.60
CA ILE A 323 14.46 24.43 11.84
C ILE A 323 15.02 25.72 12.45
N GLN A 324 14.15 26.68 12.78
CA GLN A 324 14.54 27.94 13.43
C GLN A 324 15.14 27.73 14.81
N MET A 325 14.64 26.76 15.58
CA MET A 325 15.22 26.41 16.87
C MET A 325 16.64 25.87 16.71
N MET A 326 16.87 25.00 15.72
CA MET A 326 18.20 24.46 15.45
C MET A 326 19.18 25.53 14.98
N GLU A 327 18.71 26.48 14.15
CA GLU A 327 19.49 27.63 13.70
C GLU A 327 19.84 28.56 14.89
N LYS A 328 18.85 28.93 15.72
CA LYS A 328 19.05 29.77 16.91
C LYS A 328 19.96 29.13 17.96
N ALA A 329 19.92 27.81 18.08
CA ALA A 329 20.80 27.05 18.97
C ALA A 329 22.19 26.81 18.35
N GLU A 330 22.46 27.34 17.16
CA GLU A 330 23.74 27.24 16.44
C GLU A 330 24.22 25.78 16.26
N LEU A 331 23.30 24.82 16.21
CA LEU A 331 23.60 23.40 16.32
C LEU A 331 24.49 22.88 15.17
N TYR A 332 24.43 23.52 14.01
CA TYR A 332 25.19 23.09 12.85
C TYR A 332 26.50 23.86 12.60
N THR A 333 26.86 24.78 13.49
CA THR A 333 28.20 25.39 13.51
C THR A 333 29.26 24.35 13.91
N THR A 334 30.54 24.63 13.67
CA THR A 334 31.62 23.73 14.10
C THR A 334 31.57 23.42 15.61
N HIS A 335 31.25 24.43 16.42
CA HIS A 335 31.13 24.25 17.87
C HIS A 335 29.83 23.53 18.26
N GLY A 336 28.70 23.88 17.62
CA GLY A 336 27.42 23.23 17.84
C GLY A 336 27.44 21.74 17.50
N ARG A 337 28.06 21.37 16.37
CA ARG A 337 28.24 19.97 15.95
C ARG A 337 29.00 19.16 16.97
N ARG A 338 30.10 19.73 17.49
CA ARG A 338 30.92 19.10 18.52
C ARG A 338 30.11 18.90 19.81
N ARG A 339 29.40 19.94 20.26
CA ARG A 339 28.54 19.87 21.46
C ARG A 339 27.41 18.84 21.30
N PHE A 340 26.82 18.75 20.11
CA PHE A 340 25.79 17.75 19.80
C PHE A 340 26.37 16.33 19.85
N GLN A 341 27.56 16.11 19.27
CA GLN A 341 28.25 14.82 19.33
C GLN A 341 28.58 14.42 20.77
N GLU A 342 29.13 15.33 21.57
CA GLU A 342 29.43 15.10 22.98
C GLU A 342 28.15 14.76 23.78
N LEU A 343 27.05 15.49 23.56
CA LEU A 343 25.77 15.21 24.21
C LEU A 343 25.19 13.86 23.77
N ARG A 344 25.23 13.56 22.46
CA ARG A 344 24.81 12.28 21.90
C ARG A 344 25.55 11.13 22.54
N ASP A 345 26.88 11.20 22.60
CA ASP A 345 27.72 10.11 23.10
C ASP A 345 27.46 9.90 24.60
N ASN A 346 27.38 10.99 25.38
CA ASN A 346 27.05 10.93 26.80
C ASN A 346 25.66 10.32 27.07
N LEU A 347 24.63 10.77 26.34
CA LEU A 347 23.26 10.25 26.50
C LEU A 347 23.16 8.79 26.02
N THR A 348 23.89 8.42 24.97
CA THR A 348 23.95 7.03 24.50
C THR A 348 24.51 6.12 25.59
N THR A 349 25.58 6.54 26.27
CA THR A 349 26.13 5.81 27.42
C THR A 349 25.17 5.75 28.60
N GLN A 350 24.49 6.84 28.94
CA GLN A 350 23.54 6.88 30.06
C GLN A 350 22.28 6.05 29.82
N PHE A 351 21.80 5.97 28.57
CA PHE A 351 20.55 5.29 28.22
C PHE A 351 20.73 3.84 27.76
N GLN A 352 21.93 3.25 27.80
CA GLN A 352 22.21 1.89 27.30
C GLN A 352 21.19 0.82 27.76
N LEU A 353 20.63 0.95 28.96
CA LEU A 353 19.66 0.01 29.54
C LEU A 353 18.22 0.55 29.61
N GLN A 354 17.96 1.72 29.01
CA GLN A 354 16.67 2.41 29.03
C GLN A 354 16.09 2.47 27.62
N GLU A 355 15.44 1.38 27.21
CA GLU A 355 14.91 1.20 25.84
C GLU A 355 14.11 2.40 25.33
N ARG A 356 13.18 2.92 26.15
CA ARG A 356 12.39 4.11 25.80
C ARG A 356 13.23 5.36 25.56
N ASN A 357 14.24 5.60 26.39
CA ASN A 357 15.09 6.79 26.26
C ASN A 357 16.06 6.66 25.09
N ASN A 358 16.53 5.45 24.78
CA ASN A 358 17.27 5.16 23.55
C ASN A 358 16.42 5.42 22.30
N MET A 359 15.15 5.03 22.29
CA MET A 359 14.26 5.33 21.16
C MET A 359 14.10 6.84 20.92
N ILE A 360 13.94 7.63 22.00
CA ILE A 360 13.85 9.10 21.92
C ILE A 360 15.17 9.69 21.40
N LEU A 361 16.30 9.25 21.95
CA LEU A 361 17.62 9.71 21.53
C LEU A 361 17.89 9.41 20.05
N ASN A 362 17.58 8.20 19.59
CA ASN A 362 17.72 7.82 18.18
C ASN A 362 16.84 8.67 17.27
N SER A 363 15.60 8.94 17.69
CA SER A 363 14.70 9.84 16.95
C SER A 363 15.30 11.24 16.84
N TRP A 364 15.88 11.77 17.92
CA TRP A 364 16.53 13.08 17.92
C TRP A 364 17.77 13.14 17.03
N ILE A 365 18.60 12.09 17.03
CA ILE A 365 19.76 11.95 16.14
C ILE A 365 19.33 11.98 14.67
N ILE A 366 18.27 11.24 14.34
CA ILE A 366 17.73 11.21 12.97
C ILE A 366 17.22 12.60 12.58
N ILE A 367 16.38 13.22 13.41
CA ILE A 367 15.83 14.57 13.14
C ILE A 367 16.94 15.59 12.94
N TYR A 368 18.00 15.54 13.76
CA TYR A 368 19.19 16.38 13.58
C TYR A 368 19.84 16.17 12.20
N GLY A 369 19.97 14.94 11.71
CA GLY A 369 20.48 14.70 10.36
C GLY A 369 19.54 15.24 9.27
N LEU A 370 18.23 15.02 9.42
CA LEU A 370 17.23 15.42 8.43
C LEU A 370 17.08 16.94 8.28
N CYS A 371 17.30 17.70 9.35
CA CYS A 371 17.14 19.15 9.33
C CYS A 371 18.37 19.91 8.78
N GLU A 372 19.51 19.24 8.64
CA GLU A 372 20.77 19.85 8.22
C GLU A 372 20.68 20.62 6.88
N PRO A 373 20.08 20.07 5.80
CA PRO A 373 19.99 20.76 4.52
C PRO A 373 19.15 22.05 4.56
N PHE A 374 18.31 22.22 5.58
CA PHE A 374 17.41 23.37 5.71
C PHE A 374 18.00 24.52 6.53
N THR A 375 19.11 24.27 7.23
CA THR A 375 19.82 25.29 8.03
C THR A 375 21.09 25.79 7.34
N MET A 376 21.61 25.03 6.37
CA MET A 376 22.81 25.35 5.62
C MET A 376 22.52 26.24 4.42
N LYS A 377 23.45 27.16 4.12
CA LYS A 377 23.39 27.95 2.89
C LYS A 377 23.81 27.10 1.69
N ALA A 378 23.01 27.14 0.64
CA ALA A 378 23.30 26.58 -0.67
C ALA A 378 23.64 27.71 -1.66
N ARG A 379 24.48 27.42 -2.67
CA ARG A 379 24.83 28.42 -3.70
C ARG A 379 23.75 28.48 -4.79
N THR A 380 23.14 27.35 -5.12
CA THR A 380 22.11 27.20 -6.14
C THR A 380 20.97 26.29 -5.66
N LEU A 381 19.85 26.28 -6.39
CA LEU A 381 18.76 25.34 -6.12
C LEU A 381 19.20 23.88 -6.28
N GLU A 382 20.07 23.60 -7.26
CA GLU A 382 20.58 22.25 -7.48
C GLU A 382 21.43 21.76 -6.30
N ASP A 383 22.24 22.64 -5.69
CA ASP A 383 23.03 22.29 -4.50
C ASP A 383 22.13 21.92 -3.31
N PHE A 384 21.01 22.64 -3.12
CA PHE A 384 20.03 22.31 -2.09
C PHE A 384 19.36 20.96 -2.38
N VAL A 385 18.92 20.74 -3.62
CA VAL A 385 18.33 19.46 -4.05
C VAL A 385 19.31 18.30 -3.83
N ASP A 386 20.58 18.49 -4.16
CA ASP A 386 21.64 17.50 -3.94
C ASP A 386 21.93 17.26 -2.46
N SER A 387 21.85 18.29 -1.62
CA SER A 387 21.99 18.14 -0.17
C SER A 387 20.86 17.31 0.42
N VAL A 388 19.61 17.54 -0.01
CA VAL A 388 18.46 16.74 0.44
C VAL A 388 18.54 15.31 -0.12
N ALA A 389 18.93 15.14 -1.38
CA ALA A 389 19.02 13.83 -2.02
C ALA A 389 20.10 12.92 -1.41
N LYS A 390 21.11 13.49 -0.74
CA LYS A 390 22.16 12.75 -0.02
C LYS A 390 21.73 12.23 1.35
N LEU A 391 20.56 12.63 1.84
CA LEU A 391 20.04 12.09 3.09
C LEU A 391 19.83 10.57 2.96
N PRO A 392 20.19 9.80 4.00
CA PRO A 392 19.93 8.36 4.00
C PRO A 392 18.42 8.10 3.96
N TYR A 393 18.03 6.91 3.51
CA TYR A 393 16.64 6.48 3.59
C TYR A 393 16.15 6.56 5.04
N PHE A 394 14.98 7.18 5.25
CA PHE A 394 14.34 7.31 6.56
C PHE A 394 12.89 6.82 6.48
N GLU A 395 12.41 6.19 7.55
CA GLU A 395 11.01 5.78 7.68
C GLU A 395 10.10 7.00 7.92
N ASP A 396 8.78 6.84 7.95
CA ASP A 396 7.85 7.97 8.16
C ASP A 396 7.85 8.47 9.62
N THR A 397 8.26 7.62 10.57
CA THR A 397 8.26 7.89 12.02
C THR A 397 9.02 9.17 12.44
N PRO A 398 10.25 9.44 11.97
CA PRO A 398 10.98 10.67 12.27
C PRO A 398 10.27 11.95 11.76
N VAL A 399 9.58 11.87 10.62
CA VAL A 399 8.79 12.98 10.07
C VAL A 399 7.58 13.26 10.97
N THR A 400 6.93 12.22 11.50
CA THR A 400 5.83 12.39 12.48
C THR A 400 6.30 13.00 13.80
N HIS A 401 7.54 12.75 14.23
CA HIS A 401 8.12 13.40 15.42
C HIS A 401 8.42 14.89 15.21
N MET A 402 8.70 15.33 13.99
CA MET A 402 8.79 16.78 13.69
C MET A 402 7.41 17.47 13.77
N GLN A 403 6.34 16.72 13.51
CA GLN A 403 4.95 17.20 13.54
C GLN A 403 4.31 17.13 14.94
N SER A 404 4.86 16.32 15.86
CA SER A 404 4.35 16.22 17.22
C SER A 404 4.61 17.51 17.99
N LYS A 405 3.52 18.19 18.37
CA LYS A 405 3.51 19.48 19.07
C LYS A 405 4.24 19.45 20.41
#